data_AF-A0A0V0Y2R0-F1
#
_entry.id   AF-A0A0V0Y2R0-F1
#
_cell.length_a   1.000
_cell.length_b   1.000
_cell.length_c   1.000
_cell.angle_alpha   90.00
_cell.angle_beta   90.00
_cell.angle_gamma   90.00
#
_symmetry.space_group_name_H-M   'P 1'
#
loop_
_entity.id
_entity.type
_entity.pdbx_description
1 polymer ?
#
loop_
_entity_poly.entity_id
_entity_poly.type
_entity_poly.pdbx_seq_one_letter_code
_entity_poly.pdbx_strand_id
1 'polypeptide(L)'
;MPRKRHGGNKSKDGNVVGDVESLEEKLKECIDNMSGKSSAARLASLKSIHHCFSRHYLPAILENWKVTFADNLDRSIRKCTQNELELCIHLATLLALQLGTDSCSLLSKMMSVMRNNLTDNNKLPKLRCLCATSLALCTFAAVEELEDISDVIQTLGNVWTQAKPVSTCATSVPVFCAAVSSWAILLTQLPAPHLKDTLKNYLPRLSAYLESSAVDVRVATGETLALIYELARNVYGSAFYAENHQYVLSVMQEMSVASEKCQTKRDRRVQRSSFRDIYAALKVSD
;
A
#
# COMPACT_ATOMS: atom_id res chain seq x y z
N MET A 1 -43.63 56.71 -5.31
CA MET A 1 -43.11 55.92 -6.45
C MET A 1 -42.12 56.78 -7.24
N PRO A 2 -41.21 56.24 -8.08
CA PRO A 2 -40.55 54.92 -8.15
C PRO A 2 -39.00 55.09 -7.95
N ARG A 3 -38.04 54.14 -8.11
CA ARG A 3 -37.96 52.65 -8.15
C ARG A 3 -36.51 52.23 -7.78
N LYS A 4 -36.37 51.01 -7.22
CA LYS A 4 -35.27 50.01 -7.31
C LYS A 4 -33.95 50.38 -8.05
N ARG A 5 -32.77 49.90 -7.60
CA ARG A 5 -32.39 48.46 -7.59
C ARG A 5 -31.48 48.02 -6.44
N HIS A 6 -31.88 46.94 -5.76
CA HIS A 6 -30.94 46.01 -5.11
C HIS A 6 -30.16 45.23 -6.19
N GLY A 7 -28.84 45.12 -6.02
CA GLY A 7 -28.02 44.07 -6.62
C GLY A 7 -27.76 42.99 -5.58
N GLY A 8 -28.59 41.95 -5.54
CA GLY A 8 -28.41 40.84 -4.60
C GLY A 8 -27.25 39.94 -5.03
N ASN A 9 -26.25 39.78 -4.16
CA ASN A 9 -25.14 38.85 -4.38
C ASN A 9 -25.64 37.42 -4.14
N LYS A 10 -26.09 36.73 -5.20
CA LYS A 10 -26.52 35.32 -5.11
C LYS A 10 -25.31 34.39 -4.89
N SER A 11 -25.09 34.05 -3.62
CA SER A 11 -24.72 32.71 -3.13
C SER A 11 -24.26 31.69 -4.18
N LYS A 12 -22.96 31.37 -4.19
CA LYS A 12 -22.37 30.28 -4.98
C LYS A 12 -22.62 28.88 -4.38
N ASP A 13 -23.09 28.80 -3.13
CA ASP A 13 -23.18 27.55 -2.37
C ASP A 13 -24.26 26.58 -2.89
N GLY A 14 -25.25 27.08 -3.64
CA GLY A 14 -26.35 26.28 -4.18
C GLY A 14 -25.97 25.28 -5.29
N ASN A 15 -24.73 25.32 -5.80
CA ASN A 15 -24.29 24.43 -6.90
C ASN A 15 -23.37 23.29 -6.43
N VAL A 16 -22.83 23.34 -5.20
CA VAL A 16 -21.98 22.29 -4.64
C VAL A 16 -22.84 21.20 -3.98
N VAL A 17 -23.90 21.59 -3.27
CA VAL A 17 -24.80 20.66 -2.57
C VAL A 17 -25.50 19.72 -3.56
N GLY A 18 -26.06 20.25 -4.65
CA GLY A 18 -26.74 19.41 -5.65
C GLY A 18 -25.82 18.47 -6.45
N ASP A 19 -24.52 18.78 -6.55
CA ASP A 19 -23.54 17.88 -7.17
C ASP A 19 -23.21 16.71 -6.23
N VAL A 20 -23.11 16.97 -4.92
CA VAL A 20 -22.92 15.94 -3.88
C VAL A 20 -24.15 15.04 -3.73
N GLU A 21 -25.37 15.59 -3.70
CA GLU A 21 -26.61 14.81 -3.65
C GLU A 21 -26.75 13.91 -4.89
N SER A 22 -26.48 14.45 -6.08
CA SER A 22 -26.49 13.66 -7.33
C SER A 22 -25.38 12.60 -7.38
N LEU A 23 -24.24 12.85 -6.73
CA LEU A 23 -23.16 11.87 -6.59
C LEU A 23 -23.55 10.74 -5.64
N GLU A 24 -24.22 11.07 -4.53
CA GLU A 24 -24.69 10.10 -3.54
C GLU A 24 -25.77 9.17 -4.12
N GLU A 25 -26.74 9.69 -4.86
CA GLU A 25 -27.76 8.88 -5.56
C GLU A 25 -27.14 7.88 -6.54
N LYS A 26 -26.21 8.34 -7.39
CA LYS A 26 -25.46 7.47 -8.32
C LYS A 26 -24.63 6.43 -7.59
N LEU A 27 -24.05 6.79 -6.45
CA LEU A 27 -23.26 5.86 -5.64
C LEU A 27 -24.16 4.74 -5.06
N LYS A 28 -25.32 5.10 -4.49
CA LYS A 28 -26.32 4.13 -3.97
C LYS A 28 -26.73 3.14 -5.05
N GLU A 29 -27.11 3.62 -6.23
CA GLU A 29 -27.47 2.77 -7.38
C GLU A 29 -26.32 1.83 -7.77
N CYS A 30 -25.07 2.31 -7.75
CA CYS A 30 -23.93 1.45 -8.03
C CYS A 30 -23.70 0.40 -6.93
N ILE A 31 -23.87 0.75 -5.65
CA ILE A 31 -23.69 -0.16 -4.51
C ILE A 31 -24.69 -1.32 -4.59
N ASP A 32 -25.97 -1.05 -4.86
CA ASP A 32 -26.98 -2.10 -5.01
C ASP A 32 -26.63 -3.05 -6.17
N ASN A 33 -26.19 -2.49 -7.30
CA ASN A 33 -25.81 -3.23 -8.50
C ASN A 33 -24.52 -4.07 -8.36
N MET A 34 -23.69 -3.87 -7.32
CA MET A 34 -22.55 -4.77 -7.03
C MET A 34 -22.95 -6.22 -6.81
N SER A 35 -24.19 -6.45 -6.33
CA SER A 35 -24.77 -7.78 -6.12
C SER A 35 -25.52 -8.32 -7.35
N GLY A 36 -25.51 -7.58 -8.46
CA GLY A 36 -26.30 -7.83 -9.66
C GLY A 36 -26.07 -9.19 -10.34
N LYS A 37 -27.11 -9.68 -11.03
CA LYS A 37 -27.11 -11.02 -11.65
C LYS A 37 -26.06 -11.18 -12.76
N SER A 38 -25.83 -10.17 -13.59
CA SER A 38 -24.86 -10.22 -14.69
C SER A 38 -23.47 -9.70 -14.25
N SER A 39 -22.40 -10.39 -14.67
CA SER A 39 -21.02 -9.95 -14.38
C SER A 39 -20.69 -8.62 -15.06
N ALA A 40 -21.24 -8.34 -16.24
CA ALA A 40 -21.05 -7.07 -16.93
C ALA A 40 -21.58 -5.87 -16.11
N ALA A 41 -22.77 -6.00 -15.50
CA ALA A 41 -23.33 -4.95 -14.65
C ALA A 41 -22.51 -4.78 -13.37
N ARG A 42 -22.17 -5.88 -12.67
CA ARG A 42 -21.31 -5.81 -11.47
C ARG A 42 -19.97 -5.14 -11.76
N LEU A 43 -19.30 -5.53 -12.85
CA LEU A 43 -18.02 -4.95 -13.25
C LEU A 43 -18.13 -3.45 -13.58
N ALA A 44 -19.22 -3.02 -14.22
CA ALA A 44 -19.48 -1.60 -14.47
C ALA A 44 -19.69 -0.82 -13.15
N SER A 45 -20.49 -1.36 -12.23
CA SER A 45 -20.73 -0.76 -10.92
C SER A 45 -19.46 -0.65 -10.08
N LEU A 46 -18.68 -1.74 -9.98
CA LEU A 46 -17.39 -1.75 -9.27
C LEU A 46 -16.42 -0.70 -9.84
N LYS A 47 -16.37 -0.53 -11.18
CA LYS A 47 -15.55 0.52 -11.83
C LYS A 47 -16.05 1.93 -11.51
N SER A 48 -17.36 2.15 -11.50
CA SER A 48 -17.99 3.44 -11.18
C SER A 48 -17.65 3.88 -9.75
N ILE A 49 -17.87 2.98 -8.78
CA ILE A 49 -17.55 3.23 -7.36
C ILE A 49 -16.05 3.47 -7.19
N HIS A 50 -15.21 2.64 -7.82
CA HIS A 50 -13.75 2.81 -7.75
C HIS A 50 -13.30 4.16 -8.29
N HIS A 51 -13.88 4.61 -9.40
CA HIS A 51 -13.61 5.93 -9.97
C HIS A 51 -14.01 7.07 -9.02
N CYS A 52 -15.14 6.95 -8.34
CA CYS A 52 -15.63 7.92 -7.35
C CYS A 52 -14.69 7.98 -6.13
N PHE A 53 -14.48 6.86 -5.44
CA PHE A 53 -13.68 6.80 -4.21
C PHE A 53 -12.18 7.10 -4.44
N SER A 54 -11.66 6.90 -5.66
CA SER A 54 -10.29 7.32 -6.02
C SER A 54 -10.11 8.83 -6.21
N ARG A 55 -11.21 9.60 -6.28
CA ARG A 55 -11.20 11.04 -6.60
C ARG A 55 -11.80 11.93 -5.51
N HIS A 56 -12.64 11.35 -4.66
CA HIS A 56 -13.39 12.08 -3.65
C HIS A 56 -13.26 11.40 -2.28
N TYR A 57 -12.92 12.19 -1.26
CA TYR A 57 -12.99 11.78 0.14
C TYR A 57 -14.44 11.99 0.62
N LEU A 58 -15.17 10.89 0.84
CA LEU A 58 -16.61 10.87 1.08
C LEU A 58 -16.98 10.09 2.37
N PRO A 59 -16.31 10.35 3.52
CA PRO A 59 -16.51 9.55 4.74
C PRO A 59 -17.96 9.58 5.23
N ALA A 60 -18.64 10.74 5.17
CA ALA A 60 -20.03 10.86 5.64
C ALA A 60 -21.03 10.05 4.79
N ILE A 61 -20.78 9.88 3.49
CA ILE A 61 -21.60 9.01 2.64
C ILE A 61 -21.26 7.55 2.94
N LEU A 62 -19.96 7.22 3.01
CA LEU A 62 -19.52 5.86 3.34
C LEU A 62 -20.04 5.41 4.71
N GLU A 63 -20.09 6.27 5.71
CA GLU A 63 -20.56 5.97 7.07
C GLU A 63 -22.00 5.43 7.07
N ASN A 64 -22.88 6.05 6.29
CA ASN A 64 -24.27 5.61 6.14
C ASN A 64 -24.43 4.26 5.40
N TRP A 65 -23.44 3.88 4.59
CA TRP A 65 -23.52 2.72 3.69
C TRP A 65 -22.46 1.64 3.95
N LYS A 66 -21.57 1.81 4.95
CA LYS A 66 -20.37 0.98 5.14
C LYS A 66 -20.68 -0.50 5.32
N VAL A 67 -21.73 -0.82 6.07
CA VAL A 67 -22.20 -2.18 6.28
C VAL A 67 -22.69 -2.79 4.96
N THR A 68 -23.63 -2.15 4.26
CA THR A 68 -24.18 -2.61 2.97
C THR A 68 -23.10 -2.76 1.91
N PHE A 69 -22.16 -1.82 1.85
CA PHE A 69 -21.05 -1.84 0.91
C PHE A 69 -20.06 -2.98 1.19
N ALA A 70 -19.68 -3.19 2.45
CA ALA A 70 -18.86 -4.31 2.86
C ALA A 70 -19.55 -5.65 2.55
N ASP A 71 -20.83 -5.80 2.91
CA ASP A 71 -21.66 -6.98 2.60
C ASP A 71 -21.69 -7.29 1.09
N ASN A 72 -21.79 -6.25 0.26
CA ASN A 72 -21.78 -6.38 -1.19
C ASN A 72 -20.40 -6.75 -1.74
N LEU A 73 -19.30 -6.14 -1.27
CA LEU A 73 -17.93 -6.61 -1.58
C LEU A 73 -17.78 -8.09 -1.23
N ASP A 74 -18.25 -8.46 -0.05
CA ASP A 74 -18.15 -9.77 0.54
C ASP A 74 -18.97 -10.83 -0.23
N ARG A 75 -20.05 -10.42 -0.89
CA ARG A 75 -20.82 -11.20 -1.87
C ARG A 75 -20.13 -11.26 -3.23
N SER A 76 -19.58 -10.15 -3.73
CA SER A 76 -18.89 -10.10 -5.03
C SER A 76 -17.70 -11.06 -5.09
N ILE A 77 -16.87 -11.14 -4.05
CA ILE A 77 -15.70 -12.04 -4.00
C ILE A 77 -16.03 -13.54 -4.07
N ARG A 78 -17.28 -13.94 -3.77
CA ARG A 78 -17.70 -15.35 -3.86
C ARG A 78 -17.96 -15.82 -5.30
N LYS A 79 -18.13 -14.89 -6.25
CA LYS A 79 -18.47 -15.17 -7.66
C LYS A 79 -17.76 -14.23 -8.64
N CYS A 80 -16.59 -13.73 -8.26
CA CYS A 80 -15.81 -12.78 -9.05
C CYS A 80 -14.95 -13.47 -10.12
N THR A 81 -14.94 -12.87 -11.32
CA THR A 81 -13.82 -12.96 -12.25
C THR A 81 -12.57 -12.29 -11.65
N GLN A 82 -11.38 -12.56 -12.18
CA GLN A 82 -10.16 -11.90 -11.71
C GLN A 82 -10.24 -10.36 -11.80
N ASN A 83 -10.84 -9.81 -12.85
CA ASN A 83 -11.01 -8.37 -13.03
C ASN A 83 -11.95 -7.76 -11.98
N GLU A 84 -13.02 -8.48 -11.59
CA GLU A 84 -13.88 -8.07 -10.48
C GLU A 84 -13.14 -8.16 -9.13
N LEU A 85 -12.28 -9.18 -8.93
CA LEU A 85 -11.47 -9.34 -7.71
C LEU A 85 -10.47 -8.20 -7.51
N GLU A 86 -9.72 -7.82 -8.56
CA GLU A 86 -8.76 -6.70 -8.49
C GLU A 86 -9.47 -5.40 -8.07
N LEU A 87 -10.67 -5.12 -8.61
CA LEU A 87 -11.48 -3.97 -8.19
C LEU A 87 -12.01 -4.09 -6.76
N CYS A 88 -12.46 -5.27 -6.34
CA CYS A 88 -12.93 -5.48 -4.95
C CYS A 88 -11.81 -5.24 -3.93
N ILE A 89 -10.57 -5.63 -4.25
CA ILE A 89 -9.39 -5.37 -3.42
C ILE A 89 -9.08 -3.87 -3.32
N HIS A 90 -9.08 -3.15 -4.46
CA HIS A 90 -8.91 -1.69 -4.46
C HIS A 90 -10.01 -0.97 -3.67
N LEU A 91 -11.27 -1.39 -3.84
CA LEU A 91 -12.42 -0.81 -3.13
C LEU A 91 -12.36 -1.02 -1.61
N ALA A 92 -11.92 -2.20 -1.16
CA ALA A 92 -11.66 -2.43 0.25
C ALA A 92 -10.53 -1.56 0.80
N THR A 93 -9.46 -1.37 0.02
CA THR A 93 -8.35 -0.46 0.38
C THR A 93 -8.84 0.98 0.51
N LEU A 94 -9.69 1.44 -0.41
CA LEU A 94 -10.28 2.77 -0.36
C LEU A 94 -11.25 2.92 0.82
N LEU A 95 -12.03 1.89 1.16
CA LEU A 95 -12.89 1.88 2.35
C LEU A 95 -12.05 2.05 3.63
N ALA A 96 -10.94 1.31 3.75
CA ALA A 96 -10.02 1.42 4.88
C ALA A 96 -9.40 2.81 4.99
N LEU A 97 -8.91 3.37 3.87
CA LEU A 97 -8.30 4.70 3.85
C LEU A 97 -9.30 5.85 4.11
N GLN A 98 -10.60 5.67 3.82
CA GLN A 98 -11.60 6.72 4.04
C GLN A 98 -12.26 6.66 5.42
N LEU A 99 -12.47 5.47 5.99
CA LEU A 99 -13.14 5.27 7.29
C LEU A 99 -12.17 4.99 8.46
N GLY A 100 -10.93 4.59 8.18
CA GLY A 100 -9.99 4.19 9.21
C GLY A 100 -10.44 2.94 9.97
N THR A 101 -10.32 2.99 11.30
CA THR A 101 -10.54 1.87 12.23
C THR A 101 -11.97 1.34 12.22
N ASP A 102 -12.95 2.20 11.92
CA ASP A 102 -14.36 1.85 11.70
C ASP A 102 -14.61 0.80 10.60
N SER A 103 -13.63 0.57 9.74
CA SER A 103 -13.70 -0.45 8.67
C SER A 103 -13.11 -1.82 9.06
N CYS A 104 -12.42 -1.95 10.19
CA CYS A 104 -11.63 -3.15 10.52
C CYS A 104 -12.44 -4.45 10.50
N SER A 105 -13.54 -4.48 11.27
CA SER A 105 -14.44 -5.62 11.35
C SER A 105 -15.10 -5.94 10.00
N LEU A 106 -15.48 -4.90 9.25
CA LEU A 106 -16.10 -4.97 7.92
C LEU A 106 -15.18 -5.56 6.85
N LEU A 107 -13.86 -5.34 6.98
CA LEU A 107 -12.86 -5.76 5.99
C LEU A 107 -12.12 -7.05 6.33
N SER A 108 -12.28 -7.58 7.55
CA SER A 108 -11.68 -8.83 8.03
C SER A 108 -11.65 -9.97 7.00
N LYS A 109 -12.79 -10.30 6.39
CA LYS A 109 -12.89 -11.36 5.37
C LYS A 109 -12.20 -10.99 4.04
N MET A 110 -12.18 -9.71 3.64
CA MET A 110 -11.41 -9.28 2.49
C MET A 110 -9.90 -9.36 2.76
N MET A 111 -9.43 -8.93 3.93
CA MET A 111 -8.02 -9.02 4.31
C MET A 111 -7.54 -10.48 4.34
N SER A 112 -8.37 -11.42 4.80
CA SER A 112 -8.12 -12.86 4.65
C SER A 112 -8.00 -13.29 3.18
N VAL A 113 -8.86 -12.82 2.28
CA VAL A 113 -8.76 -13.08 0.83
C VAL A 113 -7.48 -12.50 0.23
N MET A 114 -7.10 -11.27 0.59
CA MET A 114 -5.83 -10.66 0.15
C MET A 114 -4.64 -11.51 0.60
N ARG A 115 -4.60 -11.88 1.88
CA ARG A 115 -3.56 -12.74 2.48
C ARG A 115 -3.42 -14.07 1.74
N ASN A 116 -4.52 -14.79 1.54
CA ASN A 116 -4.51 -16.09 0.88
C ASN A 116 -4.02 -16.01 -0.58
N ASN A 117 -4.40 -14.95 -1.32
CA ASN A 117 -3.93 -14.73 -2.69
C ASN A 117 -2.47 -14.25 -2.73
N LEU A 118 -2.00 -13.54 -1.71
CA LEU A 118 -0.61 -13.10 -1.56
C LEU A 118 0.34 -14.29 -1.30
N THR A 119 -0.03 -15.21 -0.42
CA THR A 119 0.80 -16.35 -0.02
C THR A 119 0.79 -17.50 -1.04
N ASP A 120 -0.27 -17.66 -1.83
CA ASP A 120 -0.33 -18.69 -2.87
C ASP A 120 0.60 -18.35 -4.06
N ASN A 121 1.70 -19.10 -4.16
CA ASN A 121 2.69 -18.96 -5.23
C ASN A 121 2.17 -19.29 -6.64
N ASN A 122 0.99 -19.93 -6.76
CA ASN A 122 0.34 -20.20 -8.04
C ASN A 122 -0.48 -19.01 -8.57
N LYS A 123 -0.70 -17.96 -7.77
CA LYS A 123 -1.39 -16.74 -8.21
C LYS A 123 -0.48 -15.88 -9.08
N LEU A 124 -1.10 -15.18 -10.03
CA LEU A 124 -0.40 -14.26 -10.92
C LEU A 124 0.36 -13.19 -10.11
N PRO A 125 1.65 -12.91 -10.44
CA PRO A 125 2.46 -11.92 -9.72
C PRO A 125 1.77 -10.57 -9.53
N LYS A 126 1.06 -10.07 -10.54
CA LYS A 126 0.29 -8.83 -10.49
C LYS A 126 -0.75 -8.82 -9.34
N LEU A 127 -1.52 -9.90 -9.21
CA LEU A 127 -2.52 -10.04 -8.14
C LEU A 127 -1.84 -10.13 -6.77
N ARG A 128 -0.71 -10.85 -6.67
CA ARG A 128 0.08 -10.94 -5.44
C ARG A 128 0.62 -9.58 -5.00
N CYS A 129 1.15 -8.78 -5.93
CA CYS A 129 1.60 -7.41 -5.66
C CYS A 129 0.46 -6.53 -5.15
N LEU A 130 -0.69 -6.56 -5.84
CA LEU A 130 -1.89 -5.83 -5.40
C LEU A 130 -2.32 -6.26 -4.00
N CYS A 131 -2.34 -7.56 -3.71
CA CYS A 131 -2.68 -8.07 -2.38
C CYS A 131 -1.67 -7.64 -1.30
N ALA A 132 -0.36 -7.60 -1.59
CA ALA A 132 0.64 -7.11 -0.63
C ALA A 132 0.39 -5.66 -0.22
N THR A 133 0.29 -4.77 -1.22
CA THR A 133 0.09 -3.33 -0.98
C THR A 133 -1.27 -3.05 -0.35
N SER A 134 -2.35 -3.66 -0.85
CA SER A 134 -3.68 -3.48 -0.28
C SER A 134 -3.81 -4.04 1.13
N LEU A 135 -3.23 -5.20 1.43
CA LEU A 135 -3.28 -5.77 2.79
C LEU A 135 -2.54 -4.86 3.78
N ALA A 136 -1.36 -4.35 3.42
CA ALA A 136 -0.65 -3.41 4.27
C ALA A 136 -1.38 -2.08 4.44
N LEU A 137 -1.96 -1.50 3.39
CA LEU A 137 -2.73 -0.27 3.49
C LEU A 137 -4.01 -0.44 4.33
N CYS A 138 -4.73 -1.56 4.18
CA CYS A 138 -5.87 -1.89 5.04
C CYS A 138 -5.44 -2.06 6.51
N THR A 139 -4.33 -2.77 6.77
CA THR A 139 -3.80 -2.98 8.12
C THR A 139 -3.39 -1.64 8.74
N PHE A 140 -2.64 -0.82 8.00
CA PHE A 140 -2.16 0.48 8.45
C PHE A 140 -3.30 1.45 8.79
N ALA A 141 -4.35 1.48 7.98
CA ALA A 141 -5.45 2.42 8.15
C ALA A 141 -6.53 1.96 9.14
N ALA A 142 -6.75 0.64 9.28
CA ALA A 142 -7.91 0.11 10.00
C ALA A 142 -7.59 -0.73 11.24
N VAL A 143 -6.41 -1.34 11.35
CA VAL A 143 -6.11 -2.27 12.46
C VAL A 143 -5.36 -1.55 13.56
N GLU A 144 -5.87 -1.65 14.79
CA GLU A 144 -5.20 -1.12 16.00
C GLU A 144 -4.54 -2.22 16.84
N GLU A 145 -5.02 -3.47 16.72
CA GLU A 145 -4.52 -4.61 17.51
C GLU A 145 -3.12 -5.05 17.06
N LEU A 146 -2.17 -4.99 18.00
CA LEU A 146 -0.75 -5.24 17.73
C LEU A 146 -0.47 -6.68 17.26
N GLU A 147 -1.25 -7.65 17.72
CA GLU A 147 -1.13 -9.05 17.31
C GLU A 147 -1.48 -9.23 15.82
N ASP A 148 -2.59 -8.61 15.37
CA ASP A 148 -3.02 -8.62 13.97
C ASP A 148 -2.03 -7.87 13.06
N ILE A 149 -1.54 -6.70 13.48
CA ILE A 149 -0.48 -5.96 12.77
C ILE A 149 0.78 -6.83 12.63
N SER A 150 1.19 -7.48 13.73
CA SER A 150 2.39 -8.33 13.77
C SER A 150 2.28 -9.55 12.86
N ASP A 151 1.10 -10.18 12.78
CA ASP A 151 0.85 -11.31 11.88
C ASP A 151 0.86 -10.92 10.38
N VAL A 152 0.36 -9.72 10.04
CA VAL A 152 0.53 -9.18 8.66
C VAL A 152 1.99 -8.87 8.36
N ILE A 153 2.74 -8.30 9.32
CA ILE A 153 4.19 -8.06 9.21
C ILE A 153 4.94 -9.37 9.00
N GLN A 154 4.66 -10.42 9.77
CA GLN A 154 5.26 -11.74 9.58
C GLN A 154 4.90 -12.33 8.22
N THR A 155 3.65 -12.19 7.77
CA THR A 155 3.22 -12.66 6.45
C THR A 155 3.99 -11.99 5.32
N LEU A 156 4.07 -10.65 5.31
CA LEU A 156 4.82 -9.90 4.29
C LEU A 156 6.31 -10.23 4.37
N GLY A 157 6.87 -10.33 5.58
CA GLY A 157 8.22 -10.79 5.87
C GLY A 157 8.54 -12.15 5.25
N ASN A 158 7.63 -13.11 5.39
CA ASN A 158 7.74 -14.44 4.81
C ASN A 158 7.64 -14.39 3.27
N VAL A 159 6.79 -13.54 2.70
CA VAL A 159 6.66 -13.42 1.24
C VAL A 159 7.93 -12.86 0.59
N TRP A 160 8.51 -11.77 1.10
CA TRP A 160 9.73 -11.21 0.49
C TRP A 160 10.98 -12.04 0.78
N THR A 161 11.08 -12.71 1.93
CA THR A 161 12.21 -13.64 2.19
C THR A 161 12.14 -14.94 1.41
N GLN A 162 10.94 -15.42 1.05
CA GLN A 162 10.76 -16.60 0.19
C GLN A 162 10.78 -16.27 -1.31
N ALA A 163 10.50 -15.02 -1.69
CA ALA A 163 10.75 -14.55 -3.04
C ALA A 163 12.24 -14.76 -3.34
N LYS A 164 12.52 -15.44 -4.46
CA LYS A 164 13.87 -15.67 -4.99
C LYS A 164 14.10 -14.75 -6.20
N PRO A 165 14.34 -13.43 -6.00
CA PRO A 165 14.52 -12.46 -7.08
C PRO A 165 15.89 -12.57 -7.79
N VAL A 166 16.43 -13.79 -7.86
CA VAL A 166 17.63 -14.12 -8.62
C VAL A 166 17.28 -14.17 -10.11
N SER A 167 18.24 -13.85 -10.97
CA SER A 167 18.13 -13.58 -12.41
C SER A 167 17.32 -14.56 -13.28
N THR A 168 16.98 -15.76 -12.81
CA THR A 168 16.24 -16.79 -13.55
C THR A 168 14.72 -16.68 -13.45
N CYS A 169 14.15 -15.86 -12.55
CA CYS A 169 12.69 -15.77 -12.37
C CYS A 169 12.19 -14.31 -12.26
N ALA A 170 12.11 -13.62 -13.41
CA ALA A 170 11.68 -12.22 -13.52
C ALA A 170 10.28 -11.90 -12.93
N THR A 171 9.44 -12.92 -12.75
CA THR A 171 8.11 -12.82 -12.13
C THR A 171 8.15 -12.61 -10.60
N SER A 172 9.26 -12.92 -9.94
CA SER A 172 9.40 -12.80 -8.48
C SER A 172 9.83 -11.40 -8.01
N VAL A 173 10.51 -10.63 -8.86
CA VAL A 173 11.00 -9.28 -8.56
C VAL A 173 9.85 -8.33 -8.17
N PRO A 174 8.74 -8.21 -8.91
CA PRO A 174 7.63 -7.33 -8.51
C PRO A 174 7.02 -7.71 -7.17
N VAL A 175 6.90 -9.02 -6.89
CA VAL A 175 6.32 -9.53 -5.63
C VAL A 175 7.25 -9.24 -4.45
N PHE A 176 8.57 -9.39 -4.63
CA PHE A 176 9.56 -8.97 -3.64
C PHE A 176 9.41 -7.48 -3.33
N CYS A 177 9.45 -6.61 -4.35
CA CYS A 177 9.40 -5.16 -4.15
C CYS A 177 8.09 -4.72 -3.49
N ALA A 178 6.94 -5.24 -3.97
CA ALA A 178 5.66 -4.95 -3.36
C ALA A 178 5.60 -5.41 -1.89
N ALA A 179 6.05 -6.63 -1.57
CA ALA A 179 6.00 -7.15 -0.21
C ALA A 179 6.98 -6.45 0.75
N VAL A 180 8.21 -6.12 0.32
CA VAL A 180 9.20 -5.47 1.19
C VAL A 180 8.83 -4.01 1.50
N SER A 181 8.33 -3.25 0.51
CA SER A 181 7.84 -1.88 0.74
C SER A 181 6.56 -1.86 1.59
N SER A 182 5.66 -2.83 1.38
CA SER A 182 4.44 -2.98 2.18
C SER A 182 4.75 -3.36 3.63
N TRP A 183 5.76 -4.22 3.84
CA TRP A 183 6.29 -4.57 5.16
C TRP A 183 6.89 -3.35 5.86
N ALA A 184 7.69 -2.55 5.14
CA ALA A 184 8.36 -1.36 5.65
C ALA A 184 7.36 -0.32 6.23
N ILE A 185 6.21 -0.12 5.57
CA ILE A 185 5.15 0.78 6.05
C ILE A 185 4.63 0.32 7.42
N LEU A 186 4.34 -0.97 7.60
CA LEU A 186 3.79 -1.49 8.86
C LEU A 186 4.80 -1.47 10.02
N LEU A 187 6.11 -1.50 9.75
CA LEU A 187 7.12 -1.32 10.81
C LEU A 187 6.95 0.01 11.55
N THR A 188 6.44 1.06 10.88
CA THR A 188 6.23 2.38 11.49
C THR A 188 5.16 2.38 12.60
N GLN A 189 4.33 1.33 12.67
CA GLN A 189 3.32 1.15 13.72
C GLN A 189 3.82 0.29 14.90
N LEU A 190 5.00 -0.34 14.80
CA LEU A 190 5.50 -1.24 15.85
C LEU A 190 6.05 -0.46 17.07
N PRO A 191 5.62 -0.82 18.30
CA PRO A 191 6.29 -0.35 19.51
C PRO A 191 7.75 -0.80 19.57
N ALA A 192 8.59 -0.01 20.24
CA ALA A 192 10.03 -0.23 20.39
C ALA A 192 10.48 -1.69 20.64
N PRO A 193 9.93 -2.47 21.60
CA PRO A 193 10.37 -3.86 21.78
C PRO A 193 10.09 -4.75 20.55
N HIS A 194 8.91 -4.62 19.94
CA HIS A 194 8.51 -5.43 18.77
C HIS A 194 9.30 -5.05 17.51
N LEU A 195 9.58 -3.75 17.34
CA LEU A 195 10.46 -3.29 16.27
C LEU A 195 11.87 -3.89 16.43
N LYS A 196 12.44 -3.88 17.64
CA LYS A 196 13.79 -4.41 17.90
C LYS A 196 13.92 -5.87 17.52
N ASP A 197 12.98 -6.71 17.94
CA ASP A 197 12.99 -8.14 17.65
C ASP A 197 12.72 -8.42 16.16
N THR A 198 11.85 -7.62 15.53
CA THR A 198 11.60 -7.69 14.08
C THR A 198 12.87 -7.35 13.29
N LEU A 199 13.57 -6.27 13.63
CA LEU A 199 14.81 -5.87 12.97
C LEU A 199 15.89 -6.95 13.15
N LYS A 200 16.07 -7.50 14.35
CA LYS A 200 17.02 -8.59 14.60
C LYS A 200 16.81 -9.81 13.67
N ASN A 201 15.55 -10.15 13.40
CA ASN A 201 15.19 -11.34 12.61
C ASN A 201 15.30 -11.15 11.09
N TYR A 202 15.05 -9.94 10.59
CA TYR A 202 14.93 -9.65 9.15
C TYR A 202 16.07 -8.80 8.57
N LEU A 203 16.69 -7.90 9.34
CA LEU A 203 17.64 -6.90 8.83
C LEU A 203 18.91 -7.50 8.17
N PRO A 204 19.53 -8.58 8.70
CA PRO A 204 20.66 -9.22 8.03
C PRO A 204 20.28 -9.81 6.66
N ARG A 205 19.07 -10.38 6.54
CA ARG A 205 18.55 -10.94 5.29
C ARG A 205 18.21 -9.83 4.29
N LEU A 206 17.56 -8.77 4.76
CA LEU A 206 17.23 -7.59 3.95
C LEU A 206 18.50 -7.00 3.32
N SER A 207 19.55 -6.81 4.13
CA SER A 207 20.81 -6.20 3.67
C SER A 207 21.49 -6.99 2.55
N ALA A 208 21.39 -8.32 2.54
CA ALA A 208 21.95 -9.16 1.47
C ALA A 208 21.29 -8.92 0.10
N TYR A 209 20.05 -8.43 0.05
CA TYR A 209 19.39 -8.09 -1.23
C TYR A 209 19.93 -6.81 -1.88
N LEU A 210 20.80 -6.04 -1.19
CA LEU A 210 21.56 -4.94 -1.81
C LEU A 210 22.53 -5.44 -2.91
N GLU A 211 22.94 -6.70 -2.88
CA GLU A 211 23.79 -7.33 -3.90
C GLU A 211 22.99 -8.02 -5.03
N SER A 212 21.65 -7.94 -5.02
CA SER A 212 20.81 -8.56 -6.03
C SER A 212 21.17 -8.07 -7.44
N SER A 213 21.13 -8.94 -8.45
CA SER A 213 21.34 -8.55 -9.85
C SER A 213 20.26 -7.59 -10.38
N ALA A 214 19.06 -7.61 -9.81
CA ALA A 214 17.93 -6.80 -10.25
C ALA A 214 17.94 -5.41 -9.58
N VAL A 215 17.90 -4.34 -10.40
CA VAL A 215 17.99 -2.95 -9.92
C VAL A 215 16.82 -2.61 -8.99
N ASP A 216 15.60 -2.98 -9.36
CA ASP A 216 14.39 -2.69 -8.56
C ASP A 216 14.45 -3.31 -7.16
N VAL A 217 15.08 -4.49 -7.02
CA VAL A 217 15.29 -5.17 -5.74
C VAL A 217 16.27 -4.39 -4.87
N ARG A 218 17.38 -3.95 -5.46
CA ARG A 218 18.37 -3.13 -4.74
C ARG A 218 17.73 -1.81 -4.28
N VAL A 219 17.00 -1.11 -5.16
CA VAL A 219 16.32 0.15 -4.84
C VAL A 219 15.30 -0.04 -3.71
N ALA A 220 14.36 -0.99 -3.83
CA ALA A 220 13.36 -1.24 -2.78
C ALA A 220 13.99 -1.67 -1.44
N THR A 221 15.09 -2.43 -1.49
CA THR A 221 15.89 -2.80 -0.31
C THR A 221 16.54 -1.58 0.33
N GLY A 222 17.17 -0.71 -0.47
CA GLY A 222 17.83 0.51 0.00
C GLY A 222 16.85 1.51 0.61
N GLU A 223 15.69 1.72 -0.01
CA GLU A 223 14.61 2.57 0.50
C GLU A 223 14.04 2.01 1.83
N THR A 224 13.82 0.68 1.90
CA THR A 224 13.38 0.02 3.14
C THR A 224 14.41 0.17 4.27
N LEU A 225 15.70 0.01 3.96
CA LEU A 225 16.77 0.22 4.92
C LEU A 225 16.83 1.69 5.39
N ALA A 226 16.69 2.67 4.50
CA ALA A 226 16.66 4.08 4.88
C ALA A 226 15.55 4.37 5.90
N LEU A 227 14.32 3.91 5.63
CA LEU A 227 13.19 4.04 6.55
C LEU A 227 13.44 3.34 7.89
N ILE A 228 14.03 2.13 7.87
CA ILE A 228 14.40 1.41 9.10
C ILE A 228 15.42 2.18 9.93
N TYR A 229 16.44 2.78 9.32
CA TYR A 229 17.44 3.59 10.03
C TYR A 229 16.81 4.84 10.63
N GLU A 230 15.96 5.54 9.89
CA GLU A 230 15.21 6.71 10.39
C GLU A 230 14.32 6.32 11.59
N LEU A 231 13.49 5.29 11.44
CA LEU A 231 12.58 4.79 12.47
C LEU A 231 13.35 4.33 13.71
N ALA A 232 14.42 3.55 13.54
CA ALA A 232 15.22 3.05 14.65
C ALA A 232 15.99 4.16 15.38
N ARG A 233 16.46 5.20 14.67
CA ARG A 233 17.09 6.37 15.30
C ARG A 233 16.05 7.22 16.07
N ASN A 234 14.83 7.35 15.55
CA ASN A 234 13.74 8.02 16.25
C ASN A 234 13.34 7.28 17.54
N VAL A 235 13.35 5.93 17.52
CA VAL A 235 12.89 5.09 18.64
C VAL A 235 13.99 4.78 19.67
N TYR A 236 15.25 4.57 19.26
CA TYR A 236 16.36 4.17 20.13
C TYR A 236 17.45 5.25 20.32
N GLY A 237 17.33 6.40 19.64
CA GLY A 237 18.30 7.50 19.66
C GLY A 237 19.23 7.53 18.44
N SER A 238 19.82 8.70 18.17
CA SER A 238 20.64 8.99 16.99
C SER A 238 21.84 8.04 16.80
N ALA A 239 22.44 7.57 17.90
CA ALA A 239 23.53 6.60 17.93
C ALA A 239 23.12 5.16 17.55
N PHE A 240 21.90 4.93 17.05
CA PHE A 240 21.49 3.62 16.54
C PHE A 240 22.25 3.27 15.24
N TYR A 241 22.91 2.11 15.27
CA TYR A 241 23.51 1.46 14.11
C TYR A 241 23.10 -0.02 14.08
N ALA A 242 22.86 -0.55 12.89
CA ALA A 242 22.69 -1.99 12.71
C ALA A 242 24.04 -2.73 12.89
N GLU A 243 23.98 -4.01 13.25
CA GLU A 243 25.19 -4.86 13.42
C GLU A 243 26.09 -4.88 12.17
N ASN A 244 25.50 -4.73 10.98
CA ASN A 244 26.19 -4.69 9.69
C ASN A 244 26.26 -3.27 9.07
N HIS A 245 26.16 -2.20 9.88
CA HIS A 245 26.07 -0.82 9.39
C HIS A 245 27.20 -0.45 8.42
N GLN A 246 28.45 -0.76 8.74
CA GLN A 246 29.59 -0.41 7.89
C GLN A 246 29.52 -1.04 6.49
N TYR A 247 29.01 -2.28 6.40
CA TYR A 247 28.79 -2.97 5.13
C TYR A 247 27.62 -2.37 4.35
N VAL A 248 26.50 -2.09 5.01
CA VAL A 248 25.35 -1.40 4.37
C VAL A 248 25.79 -0.03 3.82
N LEU A 249 26.56 0.72 4.61
CA LEU A 249 27.07 2.04 4.23
C LEU A 249 28.05 1.96 3.04
N SER A 250 28.96 0.98 3.00
CA SER A 250 29.89 0.82 1.87
C SER A 250 29.17 0.41 0.59
N VAL A 251 28.25 -0.55 0.66
CA VAL A 251 27.48 -1.01 -0.51
C VAL A 251 26.56 0.09 -1.05
N MET A 252 25.93 0.90 -0.17
CA MET A 252 25.17 2.07 -0.58
C MET A 252 26.04 3.17 -1.21
N GLN A 253 27.24 3.42 -0.66
CA GLN A 253 28.20 4.36 -1.24
C GLN A 253 28.61 3.92 -2.64
N GLU A 254 29.00 2.65 -2.81
CA GLU A 254 29.34 2.08 -4.11
C GLU A 254 28.18 2.24 -5.09
N MET A 255 26.95 1.86 -4.72
CA MET A 255 25.78 2.00 -5.59
C MET A 255 25.44 3.45 -5.99
N SER A 256 25.76 4.43 -5.14
CA SER A 256 25.55 5.86 -5.44
C SER A 256 26.50 6.39 -6.54
N VAL A 257 27.66 5.76 -6.72
CA VAL A 257 28.69 6.14 -7.70
C VAL A 257 28.76 5.15 -8.89
N ALA A 258 28.35 3.90 -8.69
CA ALA A 258 28.61 2.76 -9.57
C ALA A 258 28.19 2.98 -11.03
N SER A 259 28.96 2.36 -11.93
CA SER A 259 28.72 2.36 -13.37
C SER A 259 28.91 0.95 -13.95
N GLU A 260 28.08 0.01 -13.54
CA GLU A 260 28.10 -1.34 -14.11
C GLU A 260 27.92 -1.32 -15.63
N LYS A 261 28.74 -2.12 -16.32
CA LYS A 261 28.74 -2.20 -17.79
C LYS A 261 27.46 -2.84 -18.36
N CYS A 262 26.76 -3.67 -17.58
CA CYS A 262 25.57 -4.41 -17.99
C CYS A 262 24.23 -3.71 -17.69
N GLN A 263 24.23 -2.55 -17.00
CA GLN A 263 22.99 -1.82 -16.70
C GLN A 263 22.57 -0.87 -17.83
N THR A 264 21.27 -0.66 -18.03
CA THR A 264 20.81 0.32 -19.02
C THR A 264 21.14 1.76 -18.57
N LYS A 265 20.96 2.75 -19.45
CA LYS A 265 21.10 4.17 -19.08
C LYS A 265 20.00 4.61 -18.09
N ARG A 266 18.81 4.00 -18.15
CA ARG A 266 17.69 4.30 -17.25
C ARG A 266 18.01 3.81 -15.84
N ASP A 267 18.41 2.56 -15.72
CA ASP A 267 18.61 1.90 -14.42
C ASP A 267 19.73 2.57 -13.63
N ARG A 268 20.86 2.89 -14.30
CA ARG A 268 21.95 3.67 -13.68
C ARG A 268 21.51 5.04 -13.17
N ARG A 269 20.59 5.71 -13.88
CA ARG A 269 20.06 7.01 -13.44
C ARG A 269 19.17 6.85 -12.21
N VAL A 270 18.28 5.86 -12.20
CA VAL A 270 17.39 5.57 -11.06
C VAL A 270 18.22 5.18 -9.84
N GLN A 271 19.08 4.16 -9.97
CA GLN A 271 19.93 3.68 -8.88
C GLN A 271 20.75 4.83 -8.25
N ARG A 272 21.50 5.60 -9.05
CA ARG A 272 22.32 6.69 -8.49
C ARG A 272 21.50 7.78 -7.82
N SER A 273 20.30 8.09 -8.35
CA SER A 273 19.44 9.09 -7.72
C SER A 273 18.97 8.61 -6.35
N SER A 274 18.37 7.42 -6.27
CA SER A 274 17.91 6.86 -4.99
C SER A 274 19.06 6.67 -4.00
N PHE A 275 20.16 6.02 -4.43
CA PHE A 275 21.26 5.67 -3.52
C PHE A 275 22.10 6.84 -3.04
N ARG A 276 22.19 7.95 -3.79
CA ARG A 276 22.85 9.17 -3.28
C ARG A 276 22.09 9.75 -2.11
N ASP A 277 20.77 9.83 -2.23
CA ASP A 277 19.91 10.47 -1.24
C ASP A 277 19.76 9.54 0.00
N ILE A 278 19.64 8.23 -0.20
CA ILE A 278 19.72 7.19 0.84
C ILE A 278 21.07 7.21 1.58
N TYR A 279 22.20 7.22 0.86
CA TYR A 279 23.53 7.24 1.47
C TYR A 279 23.74 8.50 2.32
N ALA A 280 23.24 9.66 1.87
CA ALA A 280 23.29 10.89 2.65
C ALA A 280 22.51 10.75 3.97
N ALA A 281 21.30 10.18 3.96
CA ALA A 281 20.48 9.95 5.15
C ALA A 281 21.10 8.94 6.14
N LEU A 282 21.80 7.90 5.65
CA LEU A 282 22.51 6.97 6.55
C LEU A 282 23.81 7.58 7.11
N LYS A 283 24.53 8.38 6.31
CA LYS A 283 25.81 8.99 6.69
C LYS A 283 25.67 10.17 7.66
N VAL A 284 24.66 11.02 7.49
CA VAL A 284 24.44 12.20 8.33
C VAL A 284 23.59 11.79 9.53
N SER A 285 24.25 11.39 10.62
CA SER A 285 23.64 11.18 11.95
C SER A 285 24.65 11.40 13.08
N ASP A 286 25.44 12.47 12.93
CA ASP A 286 26.05 13.25 14.00
C ASP A 286 25.42 14.65 13.96
#